data_AF-A0A8J2UBY3-F1
#
_entry.id   AF-A0A8J2UBY3-F1
#
_cell.length_a   1.000
_cell.length_b   1.000
_cell.length_c   1.000
_cell.angle_alpha   90.00
_cell.angle_beta   90.00
_cell.angle_gamma   90.00
#
_symmetry.space_group_name_H-M   'P 1'
#
loop_
_entity.id
_entity.type
_entity.pdbx_description
1 polymer ?
#
loop_
_entity_poly.entity_id
_entity_poly.type
_entity_poly.pdbx_seq_one_letter_code
_entity_poly.pdbx_strand_id
1 'polypeptide(L)'
;MNTQIHTVIFSPANWMELAQQLSQLDRFDAQWQAIERREKATLKELKSIATVRSVGASTRIEGSRLSDQEVAVLIENLDINKLSERDQQEVAGYYETLNLIGESYQDIPVTESSLKQLHNFLMKYSSKDNYHKGDYKINTNRVEQTEVDGTKTPIFEPALPGWATQDAMGQLIAWYNNDTSTHALIRVAIFVYEFLSIHPFQDGNGRLSRLLTTLLLMKNGYIWIEYVSFEHEIEHRKKEYYLRLMEAQRNRPGEDVTEWVIFFLDCLKNIQGLLMQKLKDKENREHIGIGMRELNVYTLVENNPGISSGDIAKRLDIPNSTVKRILTDLVSARNLVVHGAGRGTRYSIAVTDLIKRDVAIVLTNDQRIKEYTLPQAGAFIRIKKIVLTPKFDWKHPNEWSTKLYQNGLYIIVHAVTSKGVSFSQPYSIAGFNDPNYYQPVFIVNPNIVLLEQLGSIGNNSMFKIDYPIKCSIELSGSVERFDFDVMLVTDQA
;
A
#
# COMPACT_ATOMS: atom_id res chain seq x y z
N MET A 1 28.48 -11.55 -20.01
CA MET A 1 28.17 -11.45 -18.56
C MET A 1 27.69 -12.82 -18.12
N ASN A 2 28.12 -13.32 -16.96
CA ASN A 2 27.51 -14.51 -16.39
C ASN A 2 26.02 -14.21 -16.16
N THR A 3 25.12 -14.93 -16.82
CA THR A 3 23.68 -14.63 -16.80
C THR A 3 22.98 -15.20 -15.57
N GLN A 4 23.72 -15.92 -14.71
CA GLN A 4 23.22 -16.51 -13.48
C GLN A 4 23.87 -15.85 -12.26
N ILE A 5 23.06 -15.34 -11.34
CA ILE A 5 23.46 -14.87 -10.02
C ILE A 5 22.71 -15.70 -9.00
N HIS A 6 23.42 -16.52 -8.22
CA HIS A 6 22.79 -17.49 -7.32
C HIS A 6 21.76 -18.34 -8.08
N THR A 7 20.47 -18.16 -7.79
CA THR A 7 19.30 -18.80 -8.40
C THR A 7 18.51 -17.86 -9.33
N VAL A 8 19.01 -16.66 -9.63
CA VAL A 8 18.38 -15.72 -10.59
C VAL A 8 18.98 -15.90 -11.98
N ILE A 9 18.13 -16.00 -13.00
CA ILE A 9 18.53 -16.13 -14.40
C ILE A 9 18.08 -14.88 -15.19
N PHE A 10 19.04 -14.13 -15.69
CA PHE A 10 18.75 -12.94 -16.48
C PHE A 10 18.58 -13.28 -17.97
N SER A 11 17.36 -13.10 -18.48
CA SER A 11 17.09 -12.99 -19.91
C SER A 11 17.26 -11.54 -20.38
N PRO A 12 17.53 -11.26 -21.67
CA PRO A 12 17.61 -9.89 -22.18
C PRO A 12 16.34 -9.06 -21.93
N ALA A 13 15.16 -9.68 -21.98
CA ALA A 13 13.89 -9.03 -21.72
C ALA A 13 13.75 -8.67 -20.23
N ASN A 14 13.99 -9.63 -19.33
CA ASN A 14 13.84 -9.44 -17.89
C ASN A 14 14.92 -8.48 -17.35
N TRP A 15 16.13 -8.50 -17.91
CA TRP A 15 17.21 -7.60 -17.50
C TRP A 15 16.86 -6.13 -17.74
N MET A 16 16.25 -5.78 -18.87
CA MET A 16 15.90 -4.39 -19.15
C MET A 16 14.84 -3.87 -18.18
N GLU A 17 13.82 -4.68 -17.90
CA GLU A 17 12.80 -4.36 -16.90
C GLU A 17 13.40 -4.23 -15.50
N LEU A 18 14.20 -5.21 -15.06
CA LEU A 18 14.87 -5.19 -13.76
C LEU A 18 15.79 -3.97 -13.64
N ALA A 19 16.61 -3.67 -14.65
CA ALA A 19 17.49 -2.51 -14.63
C ALA A 19 16.70 -1.19 -14.52
N GLN A 20 15.55 -1.09 -15.19
CA GLN A 20 14.67 0.08 -15.07
C GLN A 20 14.07 0.19 -13.66
N GLN A 21 13.58 -0.91 -13.09
CA GLN A 21 13.04 -0.94 -11.73
C GLN A 21 14.11 -0.57 -10.70
N LEU A 22 15.29 -1.17 -10.76
CA LEU A 22 16.42 -0.85 -9.89
C LEU A 22 16.81 0.63 -9.98
N SER A 23 16.94 1.17 -11.20
CA SER A 23 17.29 2.59 -11.37
C SER A 23 16.24 3.52 -10.75
N GLN A 24 14.95 3.16 -10.83
CA GLN A 24 13.90 3.94 -10.20
C GLN A 24 13.99 3.88 -8.68
N LEU A 25 14.21 2.69 -8.11
CA LEU A 25 14.31 2.47 -6.67
C LEU A 25 15.51 3.20 -6.06
N ASP A 26 16.67 3.19 -6.73
CA ASP A 26 17.88 3.87 -6.27
C ASP A 26 17.78 5.40 -6.36
N ARG A 27 17.16 5.93 -7.43
CA ARG A 27 16.92 7.37 -7.55
C ARG A 27 16.06 7.89 -6.40
N PHE A 28 15.09 7.10 -5.97
CA PHE A 28 14.27 7.47 -4.82
C PHE A 28 15.09 7.53 -3.53
N ASP A 29 16.00 6.58 -3.31
CA ASP A 29 16.86 6.58 -2.12
C ASP A 29 17.73 7.86 -2.05
N ALA A 30 18.32 8.26 -3.18
CA ALA A 30 19.08 9.50 -3.27
C ALA A 30 18.23 10.74 -2.95
N GLN A 31 16.95 10.75 -3.36
CA GLN A 31 16.01 11.82 -3.02
C GLN A 31 15.59 11.77 -1.54
N TRP A 32 15.43 10.57 -0.98
CA TRP A 32 15.00 10.36 0.39
C TRP A 32 15.94 11.00 1.40
N GLN A 33 17.25 10.85 1.23
CA GLN A 33 18.23 11.46 2.13
C GLN A 33 18.08 12.99 2.26
N ALA A 34 17.64 13.66 1.20
CA ALA A 34 17.35 15.10 1.23
C ALA A 34 16.03 15.40 1.98
N ILE A 35 14.99 14.60 1.73
CA ILE A 35 13.68 14.69 2.39
C ILE A 35 13.83 14.47 3.90
N GLU A 36 14.57 13.44 4.30
CA GLU A 36 14.79 13.08 5.69
C GLU A 36 15.39 14.22 6.51
N ARG A 37 16.39 14.91 5.94
CA ARG A 37 17.03 16.06 6.57
C ARG A 37 16.07 17.24 6.73
N ARG A 38 15.15 17.43 5.78
CA ARG A 38 14.17 18.53 5.77
C ARG A 38 12.98 18.29 6.72
N GLU A 39 12.51 17.05 6.81
CA GLU A 39 11.17 16.71 7.36
C GLU A 39 11.20 16.01 8.74
N LYS A 40 12.33 16.02 9.47
CA LYS A 40 12.57 15.21 10.68
C LYS A 40 11.39 15.08 11.67
N ALA A 41 10.67 16.16 11.97
CA ALA A 41 9.55 16.14 12.92
C ALA A 41 8.33 15.36 12.38
N THR A 42 7.99 15.57 11.11
CA THR A 42 6.87 14.90 10.42
C THR A 42 7.13 13.40 10.26
N LEU A 43 8.40 13.04 10.03
CA LEU A 43 8.82 11.68 9.81
C LEU A 43 8.64 10.79 11.06
N LYS A 44 8.68 11.38 12.26
CA LYS A 44 8.40 10.64 13.50
C LYS A 44 6.98 10.07 13.52
N GLU A 45 5.99 10.85 13.08
CA GLU A 45 4.60 10.37 13.01
C GLU A 45 4.43 9.34 11.91
N LEU A 46 4.99 9.60 10.73
CA LEU A 46 4.92 8.67 9.61
C LEU A 46 5.54 7.31 9.98
N LYS A 47 6.68 7.31 10.69
CA LYS A 47 7.31 6.12 11.25
C LYS A 47 6.42 5.41 12.27
N SER A 48 5.75 6.15 13.16
CA SER A 48 4.81 5.56 14.14
C SER A 48 3.65 4.84 13.45
N ILE A 49 3.05 5.46 12.42
CA ILE A 49 1.94 4.86 11.66
C ILE A 49 2.43 3.65 10.85
N ALA A 50 3.57 3.79 10.20
CA ALA A 50 4.21 2.70 9.47
C ALA A 50 4.51 1.51 10.40
N THR A 51 4.97 1.77 11.62
CA THR A 51 5.24 0.75 12.64
C THR A 51 3.98 0.00 13.02
N VAL A 52 2.88 0.69 13.37
CA VAL A 52 1.60 0.06 13.71
C VAL A 52 1.11 -0.81 12.55
N ARG A 53 1.13 -0.27 11.32
CA ARG A 53 0.71 -1.00 10.12
C ARG A 53 1.58 -2.23 9.85
N SER A 54 2.89 -2.11 10.03
CA SER A 54 3.84 -3.21 9.81
C SER A 54 3.63 -4.33 10.82
N VAL A 55 3.48 -3.99 12.10
CA VAL A 55 3.19 -4.95 13.16
C VAL A 55 1.84 -5.64 12.93
N GLY A 56 0.79 -4.88 12.63
CA GLY A 56 -0.54 -5.41 12.34
C GLY A 56 -0.55 -6.33 11.12
N ALA A 57 -0.03 -5.85 9.98
CA ALA A 57 -0.03 -6.62 8.74
C ALA A 57 0.82 -7.88 8.85
N SER A 58 2.01 -7.78 9.45
CA SER A 58 2.90 -8.93 9.62
C SER A 58 2.27 -10.03 10.47
N THR A 59 1.56 -9.67 11.55
CA THR A 59 0.89 -10.66 12.40
C THR A 59 -0.38 -11.23 11.74
N ARG A 60 -1.13 -10.44 10.97
CA ARG A 60 -2.32 -10.92 10.22
C ARG A 60 -1.97 -11.84 9.06
N ILE A 61 -0.80 -11.69 8.44
CA ILE A 61 -0.30 -12.68 7.48
C ILE A 61 -0.21 -14.07 8.13
N GLU A 62 0.17 -14.14 9.41
CA GLU A 62 0.25 -15.38 10.20
C GLU A 62 -1.07 -15.77 10.92
N GLY A 63 -2.17 -15.04 10.64
CA GLY A 63 -3.52 -15.37 11.11
C GLY A 63 -4.02 -14.61 12.34
N SER A 64 -3.30 -13.57 12.82
CA SER A 64 -3.82 -12.65 13.84
C SER A 64 -5.14 -12.00 13.38
N ARG A 65 -6.00 -11.63 14.34
CA ARG A 65 -7.28 -10.96 14.10
C ARG A 65 -7.31 -9.48 14.49
N LEU A 66 -6.22 -8.97 15.05
CA LEU A 66 -6.15 -7.60 15.55
C LEU A 66 -6.14 -6.58 14.39
N SER A 67 -7.02 -5.59 14.50
CA SER A 67 -7.03 -4.41 13.64
C SER A 67 -5.87 -3.47 13.95
N ASP A 68 -5.53 -2.59 13.00
CA ASP A 68 -4.47 -1.58 13.22
C ASP A 68 -4.76 -0.67 14.43
N GLN A 69 -6.05 -0.42 14.74
CA GLN A 69 -6.47 0.37 15.90
C GLN A 69 -6.21 -0.37 17.22
N GLU A 70 -6.53 -1.67 17.28
CA GLU A 70 -6.24 -2.50 18.45
C GLU A 70 -4.73 -2.67 18.65
N VAL A 71 -3.97 -2.83 17.57
CA VAL A 71 -2.50 -2.86 17.59
C VAL A 71 -1.93 -1.55 18.12
N ALA A 72 -2.43 -0.39 17.66
CA ALA A 72 -1.99 0.90 18.16
C ALA A 72 -2.24 1.05 19.68
N VAL A 73 -3.44 0.70 20.15
CA VAL A 73 -3.79 0.76 21.58
C VAL A 73 -2.90 -0.18 22.40
N LEU A 74 -2.62 -1.37 21.89
CA LEU A 74 -1.76 -2.35 22.55
C LEU A 74 -0.31 -1.86 22.65
N ILE A 75 0.24 -1.28 21.57
CA ILE A 75 1.59 -0.71 21.58
C ILE A 75 1.69 0.49 22.54
N GLU A 76 0.69 1.38 22.54
CA GLU A 76 0.68 2.57 23.41
C GLU A 76 0.58 2.21 24.91
N ASN A 77 -0.10 1.12 25.24
CA ASN A 77 -0.33 0.67 26.61
C ASN A 77 0.35 -0.67 26.90
N LEU A 78 1.51 -0.92 26.27
CA LEU A 78 2.19 -2.20 26.35
C LEU A 78 2.56 -2.52 27.81
N ASP A 79 1.79 -3.42 28.41
CA ASP A 79 1.98 -3.94 29.76
C ASP A 79 2.13 -5.45 29.67
N ILE A 80 3.37 -5.90 29.83
CA ILE A 80 3.78 -7.31 29.63
C ILE A 80 2.94 -8.25 30.50
N ASN A 81 2.51 -7.81 31.69
CA ASN A 81 1.73 -8.63 32.61
C ASN A 81 0.28 -8.88 32.13
N LYS A 82 -0.17 -8.17 31.08
CA LYS A 82 -1.53 -8.27 30.54
C LYS A 82 -1.61 -8.99 29.19
N LEU A 83 -0.49 -9.47 28.65
CA LEU A 83 -0.44 -10.20 27.38
C LEU A 83 -0.94 -11.64 27.55
N SER A 84 -2.25 -11.83 27.57
CA SER A 84 -2.87 -13.15 27.77
C SER A 84 -3.10 -13.91 26.46
N GLU A 85 -3.38 -13.20 25.38
CA GLU A 85 -3.74 -13.79 24.08
C GLU A 85 -2.51 -13.93 23.17
N ARG A 86 -2.52 -14.99 22.33
CA ARG A 86 -1.47 -15.23 21.32
C ARG A 86 -1.23 -14.00 20.47
N ASP A 87 -2.29 -13.43 19.89
CA ASP A 87 -2.18 -12.29 18.97
C ASP A 87 -1.50 -11.08 19.62
N GLN A 88 -1.75 -10.84 20.92
CA GLN A 88 -1.13 -9.75 21.66
C GLN A 88 0.37 -9.99 21.89
N GLN A 89 0.75 -11.23 22.22
CA GLN A 89 2.15 -11.62 22.39
C GLN A 89 2.94 -11.50 21.08
N GLU A 90 2.33 -11.89 19.96
CA GLU A 90 2.95 -11.77 18.64
C GLU A 90 3.13 -10.31 18.22
N VAL A 91 2.13 -9.46 18.48
CA VAL A 91 2.23 -8.00 18.26
C VAL A 91 3.36 -7.40 19.08
N ALA A 92 3.43 -7.72 20.38
CA ALA A 92 4.47 -7.21 21.27
C ALA A 92 5.88 -7.63 20.83
N GLY A 93 6.07 -8.91 20.51
CA GLY A 93 7.37 -9.44 20.08
C GLY A 93 7.82 -8.86 18.75
N TYR A 94 6.91 -8.72 17.78
CA TYR A 94 7.21 -8.09 16.49
C TYR A 94 7.55 -6.61 16.66
N TYR A 95 6.76 -5.87 17.43
CA TYR A 95 6.97 -4.45 17.68
C TYR A 95 8.33 -4.17 18.31
N GLU A 96 8.69 -4.88 19.40
CA GLU A 96 9.99 -4.69 20.06
C GLU A 96 11.16 -5.03 19.13
N THR A 97 11.04 -6.08 18.33
CA THR A 97 12.10 -6.49 17.41
C THR A 97 12.24 -5.51 16.25
N LEU A 98 11.14 -5.01 15.70
CA LEU A 98 11.15 -3.97 14.66
C LEU A 98 11.76 -2.68 15.19
N ASN A 99 11.43 -2.29 16.42
CA ASN A 99 11.98 -1.08 17.03
C ASN A 99 13.49 -1.21 17.29
N LEU A 100 13.94 -2.38 17.77
CA LEU A 100 15.38 -2.71 17.91
C LEU A 100 16.13 -2.59 16.57
N ILE A 101 15.56 -3.13 15.48
CA ILE A 101 16.15 -3.00 14.15
C ILE A 101 16.20 -1.51 13.75
N GLY A 102 15.10 -0.78 13.90
CA GLY A 102 15.04 0.64 13.56
C GLY A 102 16.04 1.52 14.32
N GLU A 103 16.34 1.18 15.58
CA GLU A 103 17.26 1.95 16.43
C GLU A 103 18.73 1.51 16.31
N SER A 104 18.99 0.26 15.93
CA SER A 104 20.34 -0.34 16.05
C SER A 104 20.77 -1.17 14.83
N TYR A 105 20.14 -1.03 13.65
CA TYR A 105 20.49 -1.82 12.44
C TYR A 105 21.97 -1.78 12.06
N GLN A 106 22.68 -0.68 12.36
CA GLN A 106 24.11 -0.53 12.07
C GLN A 106 24.92 -1.54 12.87
N ASP A 107 24.57 -1.75 14.13
CA ASP A 107 25.26 -2.60 15.10
C ASP A 107 24.84 -4.07 15.06
N ILE A 108 23.81 -4.41 14.28
CA ILE A 108 23.34 -5.80 14.10
C ILE A 108 24.04 -6.41 12.88
N PRO A 109 25.11 -7.21 13.03
CA PRO A 109 25.77 -7.83 11.89
C PRO A 109 24.91 -8.97 11.31
N VAL A 110 25.06 -9.28 10.03
CA VAL A 110 24.34 -10.39 9.39
C VAL A 110 25.10 -11.68 9.69
N THR A 111 24.83 -12.25 10.87
CA THR A 111 25.44 -13.49 11.36
C THR A 111 24.37 -14.45 11.86
N GLU A 112 24.72 -15.74 11.96
CA GLU A 112 23.82 -16.75 12.53
C GLU A 112 23.37 -16.35 13.95
N SER A 113 24.30 -15.88 14.78
CA SER A 113 24.01 -15.43 16.14
C SER A 113 23.00 -14.28 16.16
N SER A 114 23.15 -13.29 15.27
CA SER A 114 22.24 -12.15 15.22
C SER A 114 20.85 -12.56 14.73
N LEU A 115 20.74 -13.44 13.74
CA LEU A 115 19.45 -13.98 13.28
C LEU A 115 18.73 -14.76 14.39
N LYS A 116 19.47 -15.60 15.12
CA LYS A 116 18.97 -16.33 16.29
C LYS A 116 18.53 -15.39 17.41
N GLN A 117 19.29 -14.33 17.66
CA GLN A 117 18.95 -13.34 18.67
C GLN A 117 17.70 -12.53 18.30
N LEU A 118 17.56 -12.11 17.04
CA LEU A 118 16.34 -11.47 16.54
C LEU A 118 15.13 -12.40 16.65
N HIS A 119 15.30 -13.69 16.34
CA HIS A 119 14.26 -14.69 16.57
C HIS A 119 13.87 -14.80 18.06
N ASN A 120 14.86 -14.79 18.96
CA ASN A 120 14.59 -14.82 20.40
C ASN A 120 13.79 -13.58 20.85
N PHE A 121 14.13 -12.38 20.35
CA PHE A 121 13.33 -11.18 20.62
C PHE A 121 11.92 -11.27 20.06
N LEU A 122 11.78 -11.74 18.81
CA LEU A 122 10.48 -11.91 18.15
C LEU A 122 9.55 -12.84 18.95
N MET A 123 10.09 -13.92 19.49
CA MET A 123 9.34 -14.95 20.21
C MET A 123 9.31 -14.74 21.74
N LYS A 124 9.87 -13.62 22.24
CA LYS A 124 10.08 -13.33 23.68
C LYS A 124 8.85 -13.58 24.55
N TYR A 125 7.67 -13.19 24.05
CA TYR A 125 6.40 -13.25 24.77
C TYR A 125 5.57 -14.50 24.50
N SER A 126 5.98 -15.33 23.53
CA SER A 126 5.24 -16.54 23.19
C SER A 126 5.61 -17.68 24.15
N SER A 127 4.71 -17.96 25.10
CA SER A 127 4.92 -19.00 26.11
C SER A 127 5.04 -20.41 25.49
N LYS A 128 4.28 -20.68 24.42
CA LYS A 128 4.29 -21.96 23.68
C LYS A 128 5.61 -22.23 22.97
N ASP A 129 6.38 -21.19 22.66
CA ASP A 129 7.58 -21.26 21.82
C ASP A 129 8.89 -21.18 22.61
N ASN A 130 8.79 -21.10 23.94
CA ASN A 130 9.95 -20.97 24.83
C ASN A 130 11.00 -22.07 24.65
N TYR A 131 10.60 -23.28 24.23
CA TYR A 131 11.51 -24.42 24.08
C TYR A 131 12.40 -24.35 22.83
N HIS A 132 12.06 -23.52 21.84
CA HIS A 132 12.79 -23.42 20.57
C HIS A 132 13.22 -22.01 20.19
N LYS A 133 12.77 -20.99 20.94
CA LYS A 133 13.09 -19.60 20.58
C LYS A 133 14.59 -19.35 20.54
N GLY A 134 15.05 -18.93 19.37
CA GLY A 134 16.45 -18.57 19.15
C GLY A 134 17.31 -19.73 18.67
N ASP A 135 16.72 -20.93 18.54
CA ASP A 135 17.39 -22.11 18.03
C ASP A 135 16.73 -22.61 16.76
N TYR A 136 17.54 -23.25 15.90
CA TYR A 136 17.00 -23.88 14.71
C TYR A 136 16.13 -25.09 15.06
N LYS A 137 15.21 -25.39 14.16
CA LYS A 137 14.25 -26.47 14.31
C LYS A 137 14.96 -27.82 14.52
N ILE A 138 14.42 -28.58 15.46
CA ILE A 138 14.78 -29.98 15.72
C ILE A 138 13.75 -30.94 15.11
N ASN A 139 12.55 -30.44 14.80
CA ASN A 139 11.49 -31.19 14.13
C ASN A 139 11.22 -30.61 12.73
N THR A 140 10.57 -31.39 11.88
CA THR A 140 10.09 -30.90 10.59
C THR A 140 8.97 -29.87 10.81
N ASN A 141 8.92 -28.85 9.95
CA ASN A 141 8.01 -27.70 10.05
C ASN A 141 7.40 -27.36 8.68
N ARG A 142 6.76 -28.35 8.07
CA ARG A 142 6.10 -28.21 6.76
C ARG A 142 5.16 -27.01 6.77
N VAL A 143 5.21 -26.23 5.70
CA VAL A 143 4.28 -25.11 5.54
C VAL A 143 3.04 -25.61 4.83
N GLU A 144 1.90 -25.46 5.48
CA GLU A 144 0.61 -26.00 5.04
C GLU A 144 -0.41 -24.88 4.91
N GLN A 145 -1.18 -24.85 3.82
CA GLN A 145 -2.34 -24.01 3.67
C GLN A 145 -3.52 -24.77 4.24
N THR A 146 -4.22 -24.18 5.21
CA THR A 146 -5.50 -24.72 5.66
C THR A 146 -6.60 -24.06 4.84
N GLU A 147 -7.27 -24.86 4.02
CA GLU A 147 -8.44 -24.47 3.24
C GLU A 147 -9.65 -24.21 4.14
N VAL A 148 -10.70 -23.59 3.59
CA VAL A 148 -11.92 -23.22 4.35
C VAL A 148 -12.64 -24.45 4.92
N ASP A 149 -12.47 -25.61 4.30
CA ASP A 149 -13.02 -26.90 4.75
C ASP A 149 -12.13 -27.62 5.77
N GLY A 150 -10.99 -27.02 6.15
CA GLY A 150 -10.01 -27.60 7.06
C GLY A 150 -8.99 -28.52 6.38
N THR A 151 -9.07 -28.73 5.07
CA THR A 151 -8.09 -29.50 4.31
C THR A 151 -6.73 -28.79 4.35
N LYS A 152 -5.68 -29.55 4.65
CA LYS A 152 -4.32 -29.03 4.64
C LYS A 152 -3.60 -29.43 3.36
N THR A 153 -3.27 -28.45 2.54
CA THR A 153 -2.44 -28.65 1.35
C THR A 153 -1.01 -28.22 1.66
N PRO A 154 0.01 -29.06 1.46
CA PRO A 154 1.39 -28.62 1.64
C PRO A 154 1.71 -27.49 0.64
N ILE A 155 2.12 -26.34 1.16
CA ILE A 155 2.59 -25.19 0.37
C ILE A 155 4.02 -25.46 -0.07
N PHE A 156 4.89 -25.90 0.86
CA PHE A 156 6.26 -26.33 0.53
C PHE A 156 6.91 -27.21 1.59
N GLU A 157 7.95 -27.97 1.18
CA GLU A 157 8.80 -28.78 2.04
C GLU A 157 10.14 -28.07 2.31
N PRO A 158 10.37 -27.57 3.54
CA PRO A 158 11.61 -26.88 3.87
C PRO A 158 12.79 -27.84 4.11
N ALA A 159 13.99 -27.28 4.34
CA ALA A 159 15.19 -28.03 4.71
C ALA A 159 14.95 -28.96 5.90
N LEU A 160 15.63 -30.13 5.93
CA LEU A 160 15.56 -31.04 7.07
C LEU A 160 16.14 -30.41 8.34
N PRO A 161 15.60 -30.75 9.53
CA PRO A 161 16.14 -30.28 10.80
C PRO A 161 17.59 -30.71 11.03
N GLY A 162 18.28 -30.04 11.94
CA GLY A 162 19.67 -30.34 12.28
C GLY A 162 20.67 -29.85 11.22
N TRP A 163 21.61 -30.71 10.83
CA TRP A 163 22.76 -30.34 10.01
C TRP A 163 22.38 -29.68 8.68
N ALA A 164 21.35 -30.16 7.99
CA ALA A 164 20.93 -29.60 6.70
C ALA A 164 20.45 -28.14 6.83
N THR A 165 19.71 -27.81 7.89
CA THR A 165 19.30 -26.43 8.17
C THR A 165 20.50 -25.55 8.56
N GLN A 166 21.40 -26.06 9.39
CA GLN A 166 22.61 -25.33 9.82
C GLN A 166 23.51 -25.00 8.63
N ASP A 167 23.80 -25.99 7.79
CA ASP A 167 24.63 -25.83 6.60
C ASP A 167 24.00 -24.86 5.59
N ALA A 168 22.69 -25.01 5.30
CA ALA A 168 22.00 -24.12 4.38
C ALA A 168 21.98 -22.65 4.87
N MET A 169 21.73 -22.43 6.17
CA MET A 169 21.81 -21.08 6.76
C MET A 169 23.23 -20.51 6.74
N GLY A 170 24.23 -21.34 7.04
CA GLY A 170 25.64 -20.95 6.96
C GLY A 170 26.04 -20.52 5.55
N GLN A 171 25.65 -21.28 4.54
CA GLN A 171 25.90 -20.96 3.13
C GLN A 171 25.17 -19.67 2.70
N LEU A 172 23.90 -19.50 3.08
CA LEU A 172 23.13 -18.30 2.79
C LEU A 172 23.79 -17.03 3.35
N ILE A 173 24.18 -17.07 4.63
CA ILE A 173 24.82 -15.95 5.33
C ILE A 173 26.20 -15.66 4.72
N ALA A 174 26.98 -16.71 4.42
CA ALA A 174 28.28 -16.57 3.78
C ALA A 174 28.16 -15.95 2.38
N TRP A 175 27.20 -16.40 1.58
CA TRP A 175 26.95 -15.83 0.26
C TRP A 175 26.58 -14.35 0.35
N TYR A 176 25.62 -14.00 1.21
CA TYR A 176 25.17 -12.61 1.37
C TYR A 176 26.29 -11.65 1.75
N ASN A 177 27.18 -12.07 2.66
CA ASN A 177 28.27 -11.23 3.14
C ASN A 177 29.43 -11.11 2.14
N ASN A 178 29.65 -12.11 1.28
CA ASN A 178 30.79 -12.14 0.36
C ASN A 178 30.45 -11.65 -1.06
N ASP A 179 29.18 -11.69 -1.47
CA ASP A 179 28.79 -11.26 -2.80
C ASP A 179 28.75 -9.74 -2.93
N THR A 180 29.71 -9.18 -3.68
CA THR A 180 29.79 -7.74 -3.98
C THR A 180 29.31 -7.39 -5.38
N SER A 181 28.89 -8.38 -6.17
CA SER A 181 28.58 -8.23 -7.60
C SER A 181 27.09 -8.02 -7.85
N THR A 182 26.24 -8.58 -6.99
CA THR A 182 24.79 -8.45 -7.09
C THR A 182 24.32 -7.13 -6.54
N HIS A 183 23.37 -6.52 -7.24
CA HIS A 183 22.69 -5.32 -6.77
C HIS A 183 22.04 -5.56 -5.39
N ALA A 184 22.18 -4.60 -4.47
CA ALA A 184 21.75 -4.76 -3.08
C ALA A 184 20.29 -5.23 -2.94
N LEU A 185 19.34 -4.61 -3.66
CA LEU A 185 17.93 -4.99 -3.62
C LEU A 185 17.67 -6.43 -4.10
N ILE A 186 18.38 -6.88 -5.13
CA ILE A 186 18.29 -8.27 -5.62
C ILE A 186 18.86 -9.21 -4.56
N ARG A 187 20.02 -8.86 -3.97
CA ARG A 187 20.67 -9.66 -2.93
C ARG A 187 19.77 -9.83 -1.69
N VAL A 188 19.05 -8.77 -1.29
CA VAL A 188 18.04 -8.83 -0.23
C VAL A 188 16.86 -9.73 -0.62
N ALA A 189 16.32 -9.57 -1.83
CA ALA A 189 15.20 -10.39 -2.30
C ALA A 189 15.55 -11.89 -2.30
N ILE A 190 16.73 -12.26 -2.81
CA ILE A 190 17.22 -13.65 -2.79
C ILE A 190 17.42 -14.13 -1.35
N PHE A 191 18.00 -13.29 -0.47
CA PHE A 191 18.20 -13.69 0.92
C PHE A 191 16.89 -14.06 1.61
N VAL A 192 15.85 -13.23 1.43
CA VAL A 192 14.52 -13.45 2.01
C VAL A 192 13.87 -14.70 1.45
N TYR A 193 14.00 -14.95 0.13
CA TYR A 193 13.55 -16.19 -0.49
C TYR A 193 14.23 -17.42 0.12
N GLU A 194 15.56 -17.44 0.13
CA GLU A 194 16.34 -18.58 0.62
C GLU A 194 16.05 -18.84 2.10
N PHE A 195 15.96 -17.78 2.91
CA PHE A 195 15.58 -17.90 4.32
C PHE A 195 14.20 -18.56 4.50
N LEU A 196 13.21 -18.14 3.71
CA LEU A 196 11.87 -18.73 3.74
C LEU A 196 11.86 -20.18 3.24
N SER A 197 12.67 -20.49 2.23
CA SER A 197 12.83 -21.85 1.69
C SER A 197 13.53 -22.81 2.66
N ILE A 198 14.53 -22.34 3.39
CA ILE A 198 15.18 -23.12 4.45
C ILE A 198 14.22 -23.31 5.64
N HIS A 199 13.47 -22.26 5.98
CA HIS A 199 12.52 -22.22 7.10
C HIS A 199 13.16 -22.70 8.42
N PRO A 200 14.21 -22.00 8.89
CA PRO A 200 15.17 -22.55 9.85
C PRO A 200 14.64 -22.70 11.29
N PHE A 201 13.62 -21.95 11.71
CA PHE A 201 13.06 -21.98 13.06
C PHE A 201 11.76 -22.79 13.13
N GLN A 202 11.36 -23.26 14.31
CA GLN A 202 10.15 -24.10 14.45
C GLN A 202 8.85 -23.32 14.15
N ASP A 203 8.77 -22.06 14.54
CA ASP A 203 7.70 -21.09 14.24
C ASP A 203 8.36 -19.71 14.00
N GLY A 204 7.62 -18.71 13.52
CA GLY A 204 8.09 -17.32 13.43
C GLY A 204 8.90 -16.98 12.18
N ASN A 205 9.17 -17.93 11.29
CA ASN A 205 9.98 -17.67 10.07
C ASN A 205 9.38 -16.58 9.17
N GLY A 206 8.06 -16.58 8.92
CA GLY A 206 7.43 -15.54 8.10
C GLY A 206 7.60 -14.14 8.70
N ARG A 207 7.39 -14.01 10.01
CA ARG A 207 7.58 -12.74 10.74
C ARG A 207 9.04 -12.31 10.73
N LEU A 208 9.96 -13.24 11.01
CA LEU A 208 11.39 -12.93 11.02
C LEU A 208 11.90 -12.59 9.63
N SER A 209 11.42 -13.22 8.56
CA SER A 209 11.86 -12.90 7.20
C SER A 209 11.52 -11.45 6.83
N ARG A 210 10.34 -10.95 7.24
CA ARG A 210 9.92 -9.56 7.02
C ARG A 210 10.74 -8.57 7.86
N LEU A 211 11.07 -8.91 9.11
CA LEU A 211 12.01 -8.13 9.93
C LEU A 211 13.42 -8.11 9.31
N LEU A 212 13.89 -9.24 8.78
CA LEU A 212 15.17 -9.34 8.08
C LEU A 212 15.15 -8.52 6.79
N THR A 213 14.04 -8.48 6.04
CA THR A 213 13.90 -7.57 4.90
C THR A 213 14.20 -6.13 5.31
N THR A 214 13.56 -5.64 6.37
CA THR A 214 13.80 -4.28 6.91
C THR A 214 15.24 -4.08 7.33
N LEU A 215 15.81 -4.99 8.12
CA LEU A 215 17.21 -4.93 8.55
C LEU A 215 18.16 -4.83 7.35
N LEU A 216 18.02 -5.73 6.38
CA LEU A 216 18.93 -5.82 5.25
C LEU A 216 18.77 -4.62 4.31
N LEU A 217 17.56 -4.10 4.08
CA LEU A 217 17.35 -2.87 3.33
C LEU A 217 18.04 -1.68 3.99
N MET A 218 17.85 -1.50 5.31
CA MET A 218 18.49 -0.41 6.06
C MET A 218 20.02 -0.53 6.05
N LYS A 219 20.58 -1.74 6.21
CA LYS A 219 22.03 -1.97 6.10
C LYS A 219 22.60 -1.64 4.72
N ASN A 220 21.78 -1.65 3.67
CA ASN A 220 22.17 -1.28 2.31
C ASN A 220 21.81 0.17 1.95
N GLY A 221 21.43 1.00 2.92
CA GLY A 221 21.20 2.43 2.74
C GLY A 221 19.75 2.82 2.45
N TYR A 222 18.85 1.87 2.22
CA TYR A 222 17.43 2.11 1.93
C TYR A 222 16.62 2.41 3.20
N ILE A 223 17.01 3.47 3.91
CA ILE A 223 16.47 3.85 5.24
C ILE A 223 14.98 4.19 5.18
N TRP A 224 14.50 4.69 4.05
CA TRP A 224 13.09 5.03 3.81
C TRP A 224 12.10 3.91 4.14
N ILE A 225 12.56 2.65 4.16
CA ILE A 225 11.74 1.48 4.48
C ILE A 225 11.07 1.59 5.86
N GLU A 226 11.67 2.30 6.82
CA GLU A 226 11.09 2.48 8.17
C GLU A 226 9.84 3.37 8.21
N TYR A 227 9.55 4.09 7.11
CA TYR A 227 8.43 5.02 6.99
C TYR A 227 7.26 4.47 6.18
N VAL A 228 7.35 3.20 5.80
CA VAL A 228 6.33 2.46 5.06
C VAL A 228 6.12 1.11 5.72
N SER A 229 5.05 0.44 5.33
CA SER A 229 4.81 -0.95 5.73
C SER A 229 4.96 -1.85 4.52
N PHE A 230 6.10 -2.51 4.41
CA PHE A 230 6.32 -3.55 3.40
C PHE A 230 5.37 -4.73 3.66
N GLU A 231 5.12 -5.04 4.93
CA GLU A 231 4.25 -6.12 5.34
C GLU A 231 2.79 -5.89 4.95
N HIS A 232 2.32 -4.63 4.95
CA HIS A 232 0.98 -4.30 4.47
C HIS A 232 0.84 -4.49 2.96
N GLU A 233 1.88 -4.17 2.18
CA GLU A 233 1.92 -4.47 0.74
C GLU A 233 1.86 -5.99 0.50
N ILE A 234 2.65 -6.76 1.25
CA ILE A 234 2.63 -8.22 1.18
C ILE A 234 1.27 -8.79 1.63
N GLU A 235 0.64 -8.23 2.67
CA GLU A 235 -0.68 -8.64 3.14
C GLU A 235 -1.74 -8.45 2.05
N HIS A 236 -1.74 -7.31 1.36
CA HIS A 236 -2.67 -7.02 0.27
C HIS A 236 -2.44 -7.96 -0.94
N ARG A 237 -1.20 -8.38 -1.16
CA ARG A 237 -0.80 -9.29 -2.26
C ARG A 237 -0.52 -10.71 -1.78
N LYS A 238 -1.09 -11.12 -0.63
CA LYS A 238 -0.76 -12.39 0.06
C LYS A 238 -0.84 -13.62 -0.87
N LYS A 239 -1.85 -13.69 -1.73
CA LYS A 239 -2.01 -14.79 -2.69
C LYS A 239 -0.85 -14.85 -3.68
N GLU A 240 -0.47 -13.71 -4.25
CA GLU A 240 0.64 -13.60 -5.19
C GLU A 240 1.98 -13.89 -4.50
N TYR A 241 2.18 -13.37 -3.29
CA TYR A 241 3.35 -13.63 -2.46
C TYR A 241 3.62 -15.13 -2.28
N TYR A 242 2.62 -15.90 -1.85
CA TYR A 242 2.78 -17.35 -1.69
C TYR A 242 2.89 -18.06 -3.04
N LEU A 243 2.19 -17.60 -4.08
CA LEU A 243 2.31 -18.15 -5.43
C LEU A 243 3.76 -18.07 -5.93
N ARG A 244 4.41 -16.90 -5.84
CA ARG A 244 5.78 -16.71 -6.32
C ARG A 244 6.79 -17.54 -5.53
N LEU A 245 6.61 -17.65 -4.20
CA LEU A 245 7.43 -18.54 -3.38
C LEU A 245 7.31 -20.01 -3.83
N MET A 246 6.07 -20.48 -4.01
CA MET A 246 5.79 -21.86 -4.42
C MET A 246 6.34 -22.16 -5.83
N GLU A 247 6.12 -21.26 -6.79
CA GLU A 247 6.56 -21.45 -8.18
C GLU A 247 8.07 -21.62 -8.27
N ALA A 248 8.84 -20.78 -7.57
CA ALA A 248 10.28 -20.89 -7.54
C ALA A 248 10.73 -22.22 -6.89
N GLN A 249 10.17 -22.58 -5.74
CA GLN A 249 10.61 -23.78 -5.00
C GLN A 249 10.33 -25.11 -5.70
N ARG A 250 9.39 -25.18 -6.66
CA ARG A 250 9.07 -26.43 -7.39
C ARG A 250 10.28 -27.10 -8.02
N ASN A 251 11.29 -26.33 -8.38
CA ASN A 251 12.48 -26.80 -9.08
C ASN A 251 13.73 -26.86 -8.18
N ARG A 252 13.57 -26.85 -6.85
CA ARG A 252 14.70 -26.90 -5.91
C ARG A 252 15.31 -28.31 -5.81
N PRO A 253 16.65 -28.48 -5.90
CA PRO A 253 17.66 -27.45 -6.14
C PRO A 253 17.80 -27.07 -7.63
N GLY A 254 18.06 -25.79 -7.89
CA GLY A 254 18.24 -25.26 -9.26
C GLY A 254 17.08 -24.39 -9.73
N GLU A 255 16.29 -23.87 -8.79
CA GLU A 255 15.21 -22.95 -9.03
C GLU A 255 15.66 -21.65 -9.72
N ASP A 256 14.75 -21.09 -10.52
CA ASP A 256 14.85 -19.72 -11.01
C ASP A 256 13.95 -18.81 -10.15
N VAL A 257 14.57 -17.92 -9.38
CA VAL A 257 13.87 -17.00 -8.47
C VAL A 257 13.61 -15.62 -9.10
N THR A 258 13.78 -15.47 -10.42
CA THR A 258 13.61 -14.19 -11.13
C THR A 258 12.22 -13.58 -10.91
N GLU A 259 11.16 -14.38 -11.00
CA GLU A 259 9.78 -13.90 -10.77
C GLU A 259 9.54 -13.45 -9.33
N TRP A 260 10.19 -14.09 -8.35
CA TRP A 260 10.17 -13.65 -6.96
C TRP A 260 10.87 -12.31 -6.79
N VAL A 261 12.04 -12.14 -7.42
CA VAL A 261 12.78 -10.86 -7.38
C VAL A 261 11.96 -9.74 -8.02
N ILE A 262 11.33 -9.98 -9.18
CA ILE A 262 10.47 -9.00 -9.84
C ILE A 262 9.30 -8.61 -8.93
N PHE A 263 8.61 -9.59 -8.33
CA PHE A 263 7.53 -9.34 -7.38
C PHE A 263 8.02 -8.50 -6.18
N PHE A 264 9.16 -8.85 -5.60
CA PHE A 264 9.73 -8.14 -4.46
C PHE A 264 10.06 -6.68 -4.80
N LEU A 265 10.67 -6.43 -5.96
CA LEU A 265 11.00 -5.08 -6.43
C LEU A 265 9.75 -4.27 -6.78
N ASP A 266 8.73 -4.91 -7.35
CA ASP A 266 7.44 -4.28 -7.64
C ASP A 266 6.72 -3.84 -6.35
N CYS A 267 6.74 -4.67 -5.29
CA CYS A 267 6.27 -4.28 -3.97
C CYS A 267 7.00 -3.03 -3.44
N LEU A 268 8.35 -3.01 -3.52
CA LEU A 268 9.15 -1.84 -3.11
C LEU A 268 8.80 -0.59 -3.92
N LYS A 269 8.63 -0.74 -5.24
CA LYS A 269 8.27 0.37 -6.13
C LYS A 269 6.89 0.93 -5.80
N ASN A 270 5.92 0.07 -5.52
CA ASN A 270 4.57 0.51 -5.14
C ASN A 270 4.61 1.32 -3.83
N ILE A 271 5.26 0.81 -2.79
CA ILE A 271 5.31 1.51 -1.50
C ILE A 271 6.13 2.81 -1.55
N GLN A 272 7.18 2.89 -2.39
CA GLN A 272 7.86 4.17 -2.68
C GLN A 272 6.92 5.17 -3.34
N GLY A 273 6.12 4.72 -4.32
CA GLY A 273 5.11 5.55 -5.00
C GLY A 273 4.08 6.10 -4.02
N LEU A 274 3.55 5.25 -3.13
CA LEU A 274 2.60 5.64 -2.09
C LEU A 274 3.21 6.62 -1.09
N LEU A 275 4.47 6.41 -0.70
CA LEU A 275 5.20 7.32 0.18
C LEU A 275 5.38 8.69 -0.48
N MET A 276 5.80 8.74 -1.75
CA MET A 276 5.91 9.99 -2.51
C MET A 276 4.58 10.70 -2.66
N GLN A 277 3.50 9.98 -2.91
CA GLN A 277 2.17 10.56 -3.00
C GLN A 277 1.78 11.21 -1.67
N LYS A 278 1.99 10.52 -0.54
CA LYS A 278 1.73 11.09 0.80
C LYS A 278 2.55 12.34 1.07
N LEU A 279 3.82 12.36 0.66
CA LEU A 279 4.68 13.54 0.81
C LEU A 279 4.22 14.71 -0.08
N LYS A 280 3.81 14.44 -1.32
CA LYS A 280 3.28 15.47 -2.23
C LYS A 280 1.93 16.01 -1.78
N ASP A 281 1.03 15.14 -1.32
CA ASP A 281 -0.26 15.54 -0.76
C ASP A 281 -0.05 16.44 0.46
N LYS A 282 0.98 16.18 1.26
CA LYS A 282 1.43 17.05 2.34
C LYS A 282 1.91 18.42 1.80
N GLU A 283 2.84 18.45 0.84
CA GLU A 283 3.36 19.70 0.26
C GLU A 283 2.25 20.57 -0.39
N ASN A 284 1.28 19.92 -1.04
CA ASN A 284 0.11 20.59 -1.61
C ASN A 284 -0.79 21.20 -0.52
N ARG A 285 -0.87 20.57 0.67
CA ARG A 285 -1.59 21.11 1.83
C ARG A 285 -0.83 22.25 2.52
N GLU A 286 0.51 22.26 2.50
CA GLU A 286 1.32 23.42 2.94
C GLU A 286 1.08 24.65 2.06
N HIS A 287 0.90 24.46 0.76
CA HIS A 287 0.58 25.54 -0.19
C HIS A 287 -0.80 26.19 0.05
N ILE A 288 -1.67 25.58 0.86
CA ILE A 288 -2.95 26.17 1.30
C ILE A 288 -2.74 27.20 2.43
N GLY A 289 -1.48 27.49 2.81
CA GLY A 289 -1.14 28.51 3.81
C GLY A 289 -1.14 27.99 5.25
N ILE A 290 -1.13 26.66 5.42
CA ILE A 290 -0.99 26.01 6.72
C ILE A 290 0.51 25.85 7.00
N GLY A 291 1.01 26.53 8.04
CA GLY A 291 2.42 26.41 8.45
C GLY A 291 2.80 24.98 8.86
N MET A 292 4.10 24.66 8.85
CA MET A 292 4.61 23.31 9.13
C MET A 292 4.12 22.74 10.48
N ARG A 293 3.96 23.59 11.50
CA ARG A 293 3.45 23.18 12.82
C ARG A 293 1.96 22.88 12.78
N GLU A 294 1.20 23.73 12.08
CA GLU A 294 -0.23 23.57 11.87
C GLU A 294 -0.53 22.29 11.08
N LEU A 295 0.31 21.97 10.09
CA LEU A 295 0.17 20.74 9.31
C LEU A 295 0.48 19.49 10.13
N ASN A 296 1.54 19.50 10.96
CA ASN A 296 1.81 18.39 11.87
C ASN A 296 0.65 18.14 12.85
N VAL A 297 0.01 19.19 13.36
CA VAL A 297 -1.19 19.04 14.20
C VAL A 297 -2.36 18.48 13.40
N TYR A 298 -2.58 18.96 12.18
CA TYR A 298 -3.64 18.48 11.31
C TYR A 298 -3.47 16.99 10.95
N THR A 299 -2.28 16.59 10.49
CA THR A 299 -1.94 15.21 10.16
C THR A 299 -2.10 14.30 11.38
N LEU A 300 -1.70 14.76 12.57
CA LEU A 300 -1.91 13.99 13.79
C LEU A 300 -3.38 13.75 14.11
N VAL A 301 -4.24 14.74 13.85
CA VAL A 301 -5.70 14.61 13.99
C VAL A 301 -6.30 13.75 12.87
N GLU A 302 -5.74 13.75 11.65
CA GLU A 302 -6.09 12.84 10.53
C GLU A 302 -5.99 11.39 10.95
N ASN A 303 -4.84 11.06 11.51
CA ASN A 303 -4.48 9.68 11.80
C ASN A 303 -5.03 9.21 13.16
N ASN A 304 -5.52 10.14 13.99
CA ASN A 304 -6.07 9.84 15.32
C ASN A 304 -7.39 10.59 15.55
N PRO A 305 -8.49 10.21 14.86
CA PRO A 305 -9.79 10.82 15.10
C PRO A 305 -10.20 10.70 16.56
N GLY A 306 -10.57 11.81 17.18
CA GLY A 306 -10.94 11.84 18.59
C GLY A 306 -9.74 12.04 19.55
N ILE A 307 -8.59 12.51 19.07
CA ILE A 307 -7.42 12.86 19.90
C ILE A 307 -7.65 14.14 20.71
N SER A 308 -7.02 14.25 21.89
CA SER A 308 -7.07 15.45 22.75
C SER A 308 -5.90 16.41 22.50
N SER A 309 -6.07 17.69 22.82
CA SER A 309 -4.98 18.69 22.74
C SER A 309 -3.75 18.31 23.58
N GLY A 310 -3.96 17.66 24.73
CA GLY A 310 -2.87 17.19 25.58
C GLY A 310 -2.06 16.06 24.95
N ASP A 311 -2.73 15.13 24.27
CA ASP A 311 -2.06 14.01 23.60
C ASP A 311 -1.31 14.49 22.35
N ILE A 312 -1.88 15.46 21.62
CA ILE A 312 -1.20 16.14 20.51
C ILE A 312 0.08 16.82 21.01
N ALA A 313 0.00 17.56 22.12
CA ALA A 313 1.15 18.24 22.71
C ALA A 313 2.28 17.27 23.09
N LYS A 314 1.94 16.13 23.69
CA LYS A 314 2.90 15.09 24.05
C LYS A 314 3.54 14.43 22.83
N ARG A 315 2.75 14.05 21.82
CA ARG A 315 3.22 13.31 20.64
C ARG A 315 4.13 14.16 19.76
N LEU A 316 3.78 15.43 19.57
CA LEU A 316 4.54 16.38 18.74
C LEU A 316 5.64 17.13 19.50
N ASP A 317 5.76 16.91 20.82
CA ASP A 317 6.72 17.60 21.70
C ASP A 317 6.65 19.14 21.56
N ILE A 318 5.43 19.68 21.65
CA ILE A 318 5.18 21.13 21.58
C ILE A 318 4.28 21.60 22.72
N PRO A 319 4.41 22.86 23.20
CA PRO A 319 3.59 23.37 24.28
C PRO A 319 2.09 23.26 24.00
N ASN A 320 1.32 22.77 24.97
CA ASN A 320 -0.14 22.59 24.82
C ASN A 320 -0.87 23.93 24.54
N SER A 321 -0.32 25.06 24.98
CA SER A 321 -0.84 26.39 24.62
C SER A 321 -0.71 26.66 23.11
N THR A 322 0.40 26.27 22.48
CA THR A 322 0.62 26.37 21.03
C THR A 322 -0.31 25.43 20.27
N VAL A 323 -0.48 24.19 20.74
CA VAL A 323 -1.42 23.22 20.15
C VAL A 323 -2.84 23.75 20.17
N LYS A 324 -3.30 24.28 21.30
CA LYS A 324 -4.65 24.86 21.41
C LYS A 324 -4.86 26.01 20.44
N ARG A 325 -3.88 26.91 20.29
CA ARG A 325 -3.95 27.99 19.28
C ARG A 325 -4.13 27.42 17.87
N ILE A 326 -3.27 26.47 17.48
CA ILE A 326 -3.31 25.82 16.17
C ILE A 326 -4.66 25.11 15.93
N LEU A 327 -5.15 24.36 16.92
CA LEU A 327 -6.44 23.67 16.83
C LEU A 327 -7.59 24.65 16.70
N THR A 328 -7.55 25.80 17.39
CA THR A 328 -8.53 26.87 17.21
C THR A 328 -8.48 27.39 15.77
N ASP A 329 -7.30 27.69 15.25
CA ASP A 329 -7.11 28.20 13.89
C ASP A 329 -7.64 27.20 12.84
N LEU A 330 -7.33 25.90 12.98
CA LEU A 330 -7.78 24.83 12.09
C LEU A 330 -9.29 24.53 12.20
N VAL A 331 -9.89 24.65 13.38
CA VAL A 331 -11.36 24.54 13.55
C VAL A 331 -12.05 25.75 12.91
N SER A 332 -11.52 26.96 13.12
CA SER A 332 -12.04 28.18 12.48
C SER A 332 -11.95 28.13 10.96
N ALA A 333 -10.88 27.54 10.43
CA ALA A 333 -10.70 27.30 8.99
C ALA A 333 -11.53 26.11 8.45
N ARG A 334 -12.34 25.45 9.29
CA ARG A 334 -13.16 24.27 8.96
C ARG A 334 -12.34 23.06 8.47
N ASN A 335 -11.07 22.99 8.83
CA ASN A 335 -10.23 21.82 8.58
C ASN A 335 -10.44 20.73 9.64
N LEU A 336 -10.79 21.11 10.87
CA LEU A 336 -11.06 20.18 11.98
C LEU A 336 -12.47 20.39 12.56
N VAL A 337 -13.03 19.34 13.15
CA VAL A 337 -14.26 19.38 13.95
C VAL A 337 -13.90 19.12 15.41
N VAL A 338 -14.50 19.92 16.28
CA VAL A 338 -14.40 19.77 17.73
C VAL A 338 -15.58 18.95 18.25
N HIS A 339 -15.29 17.99 19.13
CA HIS A 339 -16.27 17.14 19.80
C HIS A 339 -16.19 17.34 21.31
N GLY A 340 -17.34 17.40 21.98
CA GLY A 340 -17.41 17.57 23.43
C GLY A 340 -16.96 18.95 23.93
N ALA A 341 -16.86 19.11 25.26
CA ALA A 341 -16.52 20.37 25.91
C ALA A 341 -15.59 20.19 27.12
N GLY A 342 -14.84 21.24 27.48
CA GLY A 342 -13.97 21.28 28.65
C GLY A 342 -12.84 20.24 28.61
N ARG A 343 -12.71 19.43 29.66
CA ARG A 343 -11.70 18.34 29.72
C ARG A 343 -11.98 17.21 28.71
N GLY A 344 -13.22 17.09 28.24
CA GLY A 344 -13.65 16.09 27.27
C GLY A 344 -13.47 16.50 25.81
N THR A 345 -12.91 17.68 25.52
CA THR A 345 -12.75 18.15 24.15
C THR A 345 -11.84 17.23 23.34
N ARG A 346 -12.33 16.77 22.19
CA ARG A 346 -11.64 15.93 21.20
C ARG A 346 -11.73 16.55 19.81
N TYR A 347 -10.80 16.17 18.94
CA TYR A 347 -10.71 16.71 17.58
C TYR A 347 -10.71 15.58 16.57
N SER A 348 -11.39 15.77 15.45
CA SER A 348 -11.27 14.96 14.24
C SER A 348 -11.09 15.89 13.05
N ILE A 349 -10.67 15.38 11.90
CA ILE A 349 -10.76 16.18 10.68
C ILE A 349 -12.23 16.48 10.40
N ALA A 350 -12.50 17.69 9.95
CA ALA A 350 -13.76 17.99 9.28
C ALA A 350 -13.84 17.05 8.09
N VAL A 351 -14.75 16.09 8.14
CA VAL A 351 -15.03 15.20 7.03
C VAL A 351 -15.38 16.10 5.85
N THR A 352 -14.38 16.36 5.00
CA THR A 352 -14.61 16.82 3.65
C THR A 352 -15.28 15.61 3.01
N ASP A 353 -16.51 15.81 2.57
CA ASP A 353 -17.52 14.79 2.30
C ASP A 353 -16.94 13.42 1.88
N LEU A 354 -17.41 12.35 2.56
CA LEU A 354 -17.03 10.96 2.32
C LEU A 354 -16.83 10.70 0.82
N ILE A 355 -15.58 10.44 0.40
CA ILE A 355 -15.33 9.93 -0.94
C ILE A 355 -15.98 8.56 -1.02
N LYS A 356 -17.17 8.47 -1.63
CA LYS A 356 -17.78 7.19 -1.96
C LYS A 356 -16.96 6.60 -3.09
N ARG A 357 -16.18 5.57 -2.77
CA ARG A 357 -15.35 4.85 -3.73
C ARG A 357 -16.16 3.76 -4.41
N ASP A 358 -15.81 3.53 -5.66
CA ASP A 358 -16.33 2.42 -6.47
C ASP A 358 -17.86 2.38 -6.56
N VAL A 359 -18.49 3.57 -6.61
CA VAL A 359 -19.93 3.70 -6.84
C VAL A 359 -20.24 3.30 -8.27
N ALA A 360 -21.05 2.25 -8.41
CA ALA A 360 -21.54 1.78 -9.69
C ALA A 360 -22.73 2.62 -10.18
N ILE A 361 -22.63 3.13 -11.39
CA ILE A 361 -23.70 3.86 -12.11
C ILE A 361 -24.02 3.05 -13.34
N VAL A 362 -25.26 2.63 -13.51
CA VAL A 362 -25.70 1.89 -14.70
C VAL A 362 -26.50 2.82 -15.59
N LEU A 363 -26.07 2.95 -16.84
CA LEU A 363 -26.77 3.64 -17.91
C LEU A 363 -27.26 2.60 -18.92
N THR A 364 -28.55 2.68 -19.25
CA THR A 364 -29.24 1.74 -20.14
C THR A 364 -29.99 2.50 -21.21
N ASN A 365 -30.64 1.78 -22.13
CA ASN A 365 -31.53 2.39 -23.12
C ASN A 365 -32.68 3.20 -22.47
N ASP A 366 -33.22 2.71 -21.36
CA ASP A 366 -34.36 3.32 -20.66
C ASP A 366 -33.90 4.42 -19.68
N GLN A 367 -32.65 4.34 -19.21
CA GLN A 367 -32.06 5.32 -18.30
C GLN A 367 -30.68 5.75 -18.82
N ARG A 368 -30.67 6.68 -19.77
CA ARG A 368 -29.44 7.15 -20.44
C ARG A 368 -28.70 8.23 -19.68
N ILE A 369 -29.38 8.94 -18.79
CA ILE A 369 -28.83 10.13 -18.13
C ILE A 369 -28.80 9.90 -16.63
N LYS A 370 -27.68 10.26 -16.02
CA LYS A 370 -27.54 10.36 -14.56
C LYS A 370 -27.11 11.77 -14.20
N GLU A 371 -27.95 12.46 -13.43
CA GLU A 371 -27.71 13.82 -12.97
C GLU A 371 -27.08 13.86 -11.58
N TYR A 372 -26.31 14.92 -11.35
CA TYR A 372 -25.61 15.23 -10.11
C TYR A 372 -25.62 16.74 -9.86
N THR A 373 -25.43 17.10 -8.60
CA THR A 373 -25.19 18.48 -8.19
C THR A 373 -23.89 18.50 -7.40
N LEU A 374 -22.92 19.29 -7.87
CA LEU A 374 -21.66 19.53 -7.19
C LEU A 374 -21.83 20.82 -6.36
N PRO A 375 -21.95 20.73 -5.03
CA PRO A 375 -22.44 21.85 -4.22
C PRO A 375 -21.37 22.90 -3.92
N GLN A 376 -20.09 22.55 -4.01
CA GLN A 376 -18.98 23.39 -3.58
C GLN A 376 -17.67 23.08 -4.32
N ALA A 377 -16.70 23.98 -4.17
CA ALA A 377 -15.35 23.77 -4.69
C ALA A 377 -14.70 22.52 -4.07
N GLY A 378 -14.12 21.67 -4.92
CA GLY A 378 -13.51 20.40 -4.53
C GLY A 378 -14.44 19.18 -4.60
N ALA A 379 -15.76 19.37 -4.76
CA ALA A 379 -16.67 18.26 -5.06
C ALA A 379 -16.39 17.72 -6.47
N PHE A 380 -16.35 16.39 -6.62
CA PHE A 380 -16.02 15.77 -7.91
C PHE A 380 -16.75 14.45 -8.12
N ILE A 381 -16.84 14.07 -9.40
CA ILE A 381 -17.18 12.72 -9.82
C ILE A 381 -16.09 12.28 -10.79
N ARG A 382 -15.47 11.15 -10.48
CA ARG A 382 -14.32 10.62 -11.23
C ARG A 382 -14.66 9.22 -11.73
N ILE A 383 -14.77 9.07 -13.05
CA ILE A 383 -14.96 7.76 -13.69
C ILE A 383 -13.58 7.10 -13.84
N LYS A 384 -13.40 5.96 -13.18
CA LYS A 384 -12.14 5.19 -13.22
C LYS A 384 -12.21 3.95 -14.10
N LYS A 385 -13.41 3.41 -14.27
CA LYS A 385 -13.62 2.16 -14.98
C LYS A 385 -14.98 2.14 -15.64
N ILE A 386 -15.04 1.55 -16.82
CA ILE A 386 -16.24 1.37 -17.62
C ILE A 386 -16.40 -0.14 -17.84
N VAL A 387 -17.60 -0.67 -17.64
CA VAL A 387 -17.95 -2.06 -17.90
C VAL A 387 -19.11 -2.07 -18.87
N LEU A 388 -18.98 -2.79 -19.98
CA LEU A 388 -20.06 -3.01 -20.93
C LEU A 388 -20.71 -4.36 -20.69
N THR A 389 -22.03 -4.37 -20.75
CA THR A 389 -22.82 -5.60 -20.77
C THR A 389 -23.49 -5.70 -22.15
N PRO A 390 -22.96 -6.54 -23.06
CA PRO A 390 -23.58 -6.78 -24.35
C PRO A 390 -25.00 -7.34 -24.19
N LYS A 391 -25.96 -6.80 -24.93
CA LYS A 391 -27.37 -7.21 -24.98
C LYS A 391 -27.67 -8.20 -26.12
N PHE A 392 -26.63 -8.78 -26.67
CA PHE A 392 -26.67 -9.75 -27.76
C PHE A 392 -25.68 -10.87 -27.45
N ASP A 393 -25.94 -12.05 -28.01
CA ASP A 393 -25.04 -13.18 -27.88
C ASP A 393 -23.78 -12.96 -28.70
N TRP A 394 -22.64 -13.30 -28.10
CA TRP A 394 -21.35 -13.31 -28.76
C TRP A 394 -20.55 -14.51 -28.29
N LYS A 395 -19.77 -15.09 -29.18
CA LYS A 395 -18.93 -16.28 -28.90
C LYS A 395 -17.46 -15.93 -28.85
N HIS A 396 -17.06 -14.93 -29.62
CA HIS A 396 -15.66 -14.51 -29.73
C HIS A 396 -15.53 -13.03 -29.36
N PRO A 397 -14.50 -12.64 -28.59
CA PRO A 397 -14.38 -11.27 -28.11
C PRO A 397 -14.30 -10.17 -29.17
N ASN A 398 -13.81 -10.49 -30.36
CA ASN A 398 -13.79 -9.57 -31.50
C ASN A 398 -15.20 -9.16 -31.95
N GLU A 399 -16.23 -9.98 -31.69
CA GLU A 399 -17.61 -9.71 -32.11
C GLU A 399 -18.20 -8.51 -31.35
N TRP A 400 -18.11 -8.50 -30.02
CA TRP A 400 -18.63 -7.38 -29.23
C TRP A 400 -17.79 -6.11 -29.42
N SER A 401 -16.47 -6.25 -29.52
CA SER A 401 -15.55 -5.13 -29.76
C SER A 401 -15.83 -4.46 -31.10
N THR A 402 -15.98 -5.23 -32.18
CA THR A 402 -16.32 -4.70 -33.51
C THR A 402 -17.66 -3.94 -33.49
N LYS A 403 -18.65 -4.51 -32.79
CA LYS A 403 -19.98 -3.89 -32.67
C LYS A 403 -19.96 -2.60 -31.86
N LEU A 404 -19.09 -2.48 -30.85
CA LEU A 404 -18.84 -1.24 -30.12
C LEU A 404 -18.28 -0.13 -31.04
N TYR A 405 -17.30 -0.46 -31.90
CA TYR A 405 -16.75 0.50 -32.87
C TYR A 405 -17.80 0.98 -33.89
N GLN A 406 -18.68 0.08 -34.34
CA GLN A 406 -19.72 0.40 -35.32
C GLN A 406 -20.86 1.26 -34.75
N ASN A 407 -21.28 0.98 -33.51
CA ASN A 407 -22.41 1.68 -32.88
C ASN A 407 -22.05 3.09 -32.38
N GLY A 408 -20.76 3.46 -32.37
CA GLY A 408 -20.30 4.79 -31.98
C GLY A 408 -20.85 5.21 -30.62
N LEU A 409 -20.59 4.42 -29.58
CA LEU A 409 -21.13 4.67 -28.23
C LEU A 409 -20.25 5.68 -27.48
N TYR A 410 -20.88 6.70 -26.90
CA TYR A 410 -20.24 7.81 -26.20
C TYR A 410 -20.80 8.00 -24.80
N ILE A 411 -19.92 8.43 -23.89
CA ILE A 411 -20.32 9.08 -22.65
C ILE A 411 -20.18 10.57 -22.87
N ILE A 412 -21.26 11.32 -22.73
CA ILE A 412 -21.23 12.78 -22.78
C ILE A 412 -21.34 13.32 -21.36
N VAL A 413 -20.37 14.12 -20.97
CA VAL A 413 -20.36 14.82 -19.69
C VAL A 413 -20.85 16.24 -19.93
N HIS A 414 -21.98 16.60 -19.33
CA HIS A 414 -22.53 17.95 -19.36
C HIS A 414 -22.39 18.61 -17.99
N ALA A 415 -22.09 19.90 -17.97
CA ALA A 415 -22.07 20.72 -16.77
C ALA A 415 -22.64 22.11 -17.05
N VAL A 416 -23.42 22.64 -16.11
CA VAL A 416 -23.99 23.99 -16.14
C VAL A 416 -23.74 24.65 -14.79
N THR A 417 -23.03 25.78 -14.82
CA THR A 417 -22.76 26.60 -13.62
C THR A 417 -24.01 27.37 -13.19
N SER A 418 -24.03 27.89 -11.96
CA SER A 418 -25.16 28.68 -11.46
C SER A 418 -25.40 30.00 -12.22
N LYS A 419 -24.39 30.49 -12.96
CA LYS A 419 -24.51 31.65 -13.87
C LYS A 419 -24.87 31.29 -15.32
N GLY A 420 -25.16 30.01 -15.61
CA GLY A 420 -25.64 29.57 -16.92
C GLY A 420 -24.55 29.27 -17.95
N VAL A 421 -23.27 29.27 -17.56
CA VAL A 421 -22.19 28.77 -18.44
C VAL A 421 -22.31 27.25 -18.53
N SER A 422 -22.47 26.73 -19.75
CA SER A 422 -22.58 25.31 -20.05
C SER A 422 -21.31 24.76 -20.70
N PHE A 423 -20.99 23.51 -20.39
CA PHE A 423 -19.90 22.74 -20.98
C PHE A 423 -20.39 21.34 -21.31
N SER A 424 -19.90 20.79 -22.41
CA SER A 424 -20.22 19.44 -22.87
C SER A 424 -18.98 18.80 -23.47
N GLN A 425 -18.62 17.60 -23.02
CA GLN A 425 -17.48 16.86 -23.53
C GLN A 425 -17.86 15.41 -23.82
N PRO A 426 -17.78 14.96 -25.09
CA PRO A 426 -17.97 13.56 -25.44
C PRO A 426 -16.68 12.75 -25.22
N TYR A 427 -16.84 11.51 -24.75
CA TYR A 427 -15.81 10.50 -24.62
C TYR A 427 -16.24 9.24 -25.38
N SER A 428 -15.49 8.84 -26.41
CA SER A 428 -15.78 7.61 -27.15
C SER A 428 -15.44 6.40 -26.27
N ILE A 429 -16.41 5.52 -26.00
CA ILE A 429 -16.16 4.31 -25.20
C ILE A 429 -15.19 3.38 -25.93
N ALA A 430 -15.31 3.29 -27.26
CA ALA A 430 -14.40 2.51 -28.09
C ALA A 430 -12.93 2.99 -27.98
N GLY A 431 -12.70 4.26 -27.64
CA GLY A 431 -11.36 4.81 -27.45
C GLY A 431 -10.62 4.26 -26.21
N PHE A 432 -11.33 3.64 -25.27
CA PHE A 432 -10.73 2.99 -24.09
C PHE A 432 -10.52 1.48 -24.26
N ASN A 433 -10.91 0.93 -25.40
CA ASN A 433 -10.81 -0.49 -25.67
C ASN A 433 -9.36 -0.88 -25.97
N ASP A 434 -8.79 -1.82 -25.20
CA ASP A 434 -7.49 -2.41 -25.49
C ASP A 434 -7.68 -3.61 -26.43
N PRO A 435 -7.17 -3.56 -27.68
CA PRO A 435 -7.33 -4.66 -28.63
C PRO A 435 -6.67 -5.97 -28.18
N ASN A 436 -5.81 -5.95 -27.16
CA ASN A 436 -5.14 -7.12 -26.59
C ASN A 436 -5.87 -7.69 -25.36
N TYR A 437 -6.84 -6.95 -24.79
CA TYR A 437 -7.58 -7.36 -23.61
C TYR A 437 -9.06 -7.52 -23.91
N TYR A 438 -9.46 -8.77 -24.12
CA TYR A 438 -10.74 -9.17 -24.70
C TYR A 438 -11.93 -9.20 -23.75
N GLN A 439 -11.88 -8.44 -22.65
CA GLN A 439 -12.99 -8.28 -21.71
C GLN A 439 -13.69 -6.94 -21.96
N PRO A 440 -15.03 -6.86 -21.86
CA PRO A 440 -15.79 -5.61 -22.00
C PRO A 440 -15.64 -4.71 -20.75
N VAL A 441 -14.40 -4.51 -20.31
CA VAL A 441 -14.03 -3.88 -19.05
C VAL A 441 -12.81 -3.00 -19.29
N PHE A 442 -12.96 -1.70 -19.12
CA PHE A 442 -11.95 -0.70 -19.45
C PHE A 442 -11.52 0.07 -18.21
N ILE A 443 -10.21 0.20 -18.01
CA ILE A 443 -9.64 1.14 -17.02
C ILE A 443 -9.42 2.48 -17.73
N VAL A 444 -9.95 3.55 -17.14
CA VAL A 444 -9.94 4.89 -17.73
C VAL A 444 -8.66 5.60 -17.27
N ASN A 445 -7.70 5.80 -18.18
CA ASN A 445 -6.44 6.48 -17.88
C ASN A 445 -6.09 7.51 -18.98
N PRO A 446 -6.02 8.82 -18.67
CA PRO A 446 -6.35 9.43 -17.39
C PRO A 446 -7.84 9.28 -17.06
N ASN A 447 -8.19 9.26 -15.76
CA ASN A 447 -9.58 9.20 -15.31
C ASN A 447 -10.40 10.36 -15.91
N ILE A 448 -11.68 10.12 -16.20
CA ILE A 448 -12.60 11.22 -16.56
C ILE A 448 -13.05 11.88 -15.25
N VAL A 449 -12.52 13.07 -14.97
CA VAL A 449 -12.95 13.89 -13.84
C VAL A 449 -13.93 14.95 -14.35
N LEU A 450 -15.14 14.95 -13.80
CA LEU A 450 -16.09 16.02 -14.08
C LEU A 450 -15.45 17.34 -13.62
N LEU A 451 -15.33 18.30 -14.56
CA LEU A 451 -14.87 19.70 -14.40
C LEU A 451 -13.37 20.03 -14.52
N GLU A 452 -12.44 19.08 -14.63
CA GLU A 452 -11.00 19.41 -14.75
C GLU A 452 -10.68 20.32 -15.97
N GLN A 453 -11.48 20.23 -17.02
CA GLN A 453 -11.29 21.00 -18.25
C GLN A 453 -11.89 22.42 -18.25
N LEU A 454 -12.71 22.80 -17.27
CA LEU A 454 -13.19 24.19 -17.15
C LEU A 454 -12.06 25.15 -16.74
N GLY A 455 -11.06 24.66 -16.00
CA GLY A 455 -9.87 25.44 -15.64
C GLY A 455 -8.97 25.77 -16.84
N SER A 456 -9.03 24.97 -17.91
CA SER A 456 -8.22 25.14 -19.13
C SER A 456 -8.87 25.98 -20.23
N ILE A 457 -10.16 26.35 -20.10
CA ILE A 457 -10.89 27.12 -21.13
C ILE A 457 -10.75 28.64 -20.94
N GLY A 458 -9.98 29.10 -19.95
CA GLY A 458 -9.69 30.53 -19.80
C GLY A 458 -8.33 30.79 -19.18
N ASN A 459 -7.34 31.12 -20.02
CA ASN A 459 -6.15 31.89 -19.61
C ASN A 459 -6.50 33.32 -19.14
N ASN A 460 -7.75 33.58 -18.74
CA ASN A 460 -8.21 34.82 -18.14
C ASN A 460 -8.73 34.51 -16.74
N SER A 461 -8.02 35.03 -15.75
CA SER A 461 -8.27 34.99 -14.31
C SER A 461 -9.55 35.74 -13.86
N MET A 462 -10.62 35.72 -14.65
CA MET A 462 -11.86 36.47 -14.36
C MET A 462 -13.11 35.61 -14.11
N PHE A 463 -13.08 34.30 -14.35
CA PHE A 463 -14.24 33.44 -14.06
C PHE A 463 -14.06 32.69 -12.74
N LYS A 464 -14.59 33.25 -11.64
CA LYS A 464 -14.92 32.43 -10.47
C LYS A 464 -15.97 31.40 -10.91
N ILE A 465 -15.65 30.12 -10.81
CA ILE A 465 -16.63 29.05 -11.01
C ILE A 465 -17.65 29.16 -9.86
N ASP A 466 -18.89 29.48 -10.20
CA ASP A 466 -19.95 29.61 -9.21
C ASP A 466 -20.70 28.27 -9.04
N TYR A 467 -20.74 27.83 -7.78
CA TYR A 467 -21.47 26.64 -7.33
C TYR A 467 -22.90 27.03 -6.90
N PRO A 468 -23.85 26.08 -6.82
CA PRO A 468 -23.72 24.67 -7.19
C PRO A 468 -23.65 24.49 -8.72
N ILE A 469 -22.92 23.47 -9.16
CA ILE A 469 -22.84 23.09 -10.57
C ILE A 469 -23.78 21.90 -10.79
N LYS A 470 -24.69 22.01 -11.75
CA LYS A 470 -25.48 20.88 -12.21
C LYS A 470 -24.71 20.15 -13.28
N CYS A 471 -24.49 18.86 -13.11
CA CYS A 471 -23.81 18.06 -14.13
C CYS A 471 -24.57 16.76 -14.40
N SER A 472 -24.42 16.25 -15.62
CA SER A 472 -24.99 14.98 -16.01
C SER A 472 -23.99 14.15 -16.79
N ILE A 473 -24.12 12.84 -16.66
CA ILE A 473 -23.44 11.86 -17.48
C ILE A 473 -24.52 11.21 -18.35
N GLU A 474 -24.38 11.35 -19.67
CA GLU A 474 -25.32 10.85 -20.66
C GLU A 474 -24.68 9.77 -21.52
N LEU A 475 -25.41 8.66 -21.72
CA LEU A 475 -25.10 7.65 -22.71
C LEU A 475 -25.72 8.04 -24.06
N SER A 476 -24.86 8.29 -25.04
CA SER A 476 -25.25 8.70 -26.39
C SER A 476 -24.59 7.80 -27.45
N GLY A 477 -25.13 7.78 -28.67
CA GLY A 477 -24.53 7.03 -29.76
C GLY A 477 -25.22 7.27 -31.10
N SER A 478 -24.75 6.59 -32.16
CA SER A 478 -25.23 6.84 -33.53
C SER A 478 -26.61 6.24 -33.82
N VAL A 479 -27.11 5.37 -32.94
CA VAL A 479 -28.38 4.64 -33.09
C VAL A 479 -29.32 4.93 -31.94
N GLU A 480 -30.62 4.83 -32.20
CA GLU A 480 -31.62 5.12 -31.18
C GLU A 480 -31.61 4.08 -30.06
N ARG A 481 -31.37 2.79 -30.32
CA ARG A 481 -31.35 1.74 -29.28
C ARG A 481 -29.99 1.03 -29.28
N PHE A 482 -29.35 0.98 -28.13
CA PHE A 482 -27.99 0.44 -27.96
C PHE A 482 -28.00 -1.05 -27.63
N ASP A 483 -27.01 -1.74 -28.18
CA ASP A 483 -26.71 -3.14 -27.93
C ASP A 483 -25.90 -3.39 -26.64
N PHE A 484 -25.64 -2.35 -25.84
CA PHE A 484 -24.83 -2.44 -24.63
C PHE A 484 -25.50 -1.67 -23.49
N ASP A 485 -25.47 -2.23 -22.29
CA ASP A 485 -25.57 -1.44 -21.06
C ASP A 485 -24.18 -1.01 -20.61
N VAL A 486 -24.11 0.16 -20.00
CA VAL A 486 -22.85 0.76 -19.55
C VAL A 486 -22.89 0.92 -18.04
N MET A 487 -21.98 0.26 -17.34
CA MET A 487 -21.74 0.50 -15.93
C MET A 487 -20.45 1.30 -15.74
N LEU A 488 -20.55 2.43 -15.07
CA LEU A 488 -19.43 3.30 -14.70
C LEU A 488 -19.09 3.07 -13.23
N VAL A 489 -17.81 2.87 -12.93
CA VAL A 489 -17.31 2.82 -11.56
C VAL A 489 -16.67 4.16 -11.25
N THR A 490 -17.21 4.84 -10.24
CA THR A 490 -16.85 6.21 -9.90
C THR A 490 -16.37 6.38 -8.47
N ASP A 491 -15.47 7.33 -8.27
CA ASP A 491 -15.26 7.96 -6.98
C ASP A 491 -16.05 9.28 -6.96
N GLN A 492 -16.80 9.51 -5.89
CA GLN A 492 -17.60 10.73 -5.70
C GLN A 492 -17.24 11.37 -4.37
N ALA A 493 -16.94 12.67 -4.36
CA ALA A 493 -16.74 13.50 -3.16
C ALA A 493 -17.73 14.66 -3.14
#